data_AF-A0A1T2CNL5-F1
#
_entry.id   AF-A0A1T2CNL5-F1
#
_cell.length_a   1.000
_cell.length_b   1.000
_cell.length_c   1.000
_cell.angle_alpha   90.00
_cell.angle_beta   90.00
_cell.angle_gamma   90.00
#
_symmetry.space_group_name_H-M   'P 1'
#
loop_
_entity.id
_entity.type
_entity.pdbx_description
1 polymer ?
#
loop_
_entity_poly.entity_id
_entity_poly.type
_entity_poly.pdbx_seq_one_letter_code
_entity_poly.pdbx_strand_id
1 'polypeptide(L)'
;MRRYLMQYGSLLVIFLFVLAGCGSPTLRSAGSQTNVAPALWQVTSGASDVYLFGSFHSLPSSIKWYGGPIADAFEAASELVVESVDSPEEARNALLLLESKALLPDGKTLDEYVDEETFTELMESADKLGLSRWRVSRSQPWFLSIMFAYEGMSQVGIHKEYGVDSLLEQTAAQRRMKISGLETAAEALDTLASQPLKI
;
A
#
# COMPACT_ATOMS: atom_id res chain seq x y z
N MET A 1 27.59 -71.71 -19.09
CA MET A 1 27.70 -71.25 -20.50
C MET A 1 26.61 -70.21 -20.75
N ARG A 2 26.97 -69.17 -21.52
CA ARG A 2 26.18 -68.02 -22.02
C ARG A 2 25.91 -66.82 -21.08
N ARG A 3 26.33 -65.67 -21.62
CA ARG A 3 26.39 -64.29 -21.11
C ARG A 3 25.22 -63.46 -21.67
N TYR A 4 24.77 -62.46 -20.93
CA TYR A 4 24.26 -61.13 -21.38
C TYR A 4 24.46 -60.18 -20.16
N LEU A 5 25.46 -59.30 -20.04
CA LEU A 5 25.83 -58.05 -20.75
C LEU A 5 24.78 -56.92 -20.72
N MET A 6 25.19 -55.80 -20.07
CA MET A 6 24.69 -54.41 -20.16
C MET A 6 23.26 -54.17 -19.65
N GLN A 7 22.96 -53.10 -18.90
CA GLN A 7 23.28 -51.72 -19.20
C GLN A 7 23.09 -50.85 -17.94
N TYR A 8 24.16 -50.22 -17.46
CA TYR A 8 24.10 -49.09 -16.53
C TYR A 8 23.59 -47.89 -17.33
N GLY A 9 22.28 -47.69 -17.32
CA GLY A 9 21.59 -46.56 -17.95
C GLY A 9 21.25 -45.52 -16.88
N SER A 10 21.97 -44.42 -16.91
CA SER A 10 21.74 -43.15 -16.24
C SER A 10 20.29 -42.86 -15.88
N LEU A 11 20.04 -42.40 -14.65
CA LEU A 11 18.98 -41.44 -14.32
C LEU A 11 19.28 -40.82 -12.94
N LEU A 12 20.37 -40.05 -12.91
CA LEU A 12 20.54 -39.00 -11.90
C LEU A 12 19.60 -37.86 -12.31
N VAL A 13 18.31 -37.97 -11.96
CA VAL A 13 17.36 -36.86 -12.12
C VAL A 13 17.71 -35.84 -11.05
N ILE A 14 18.56 -34.88 -11.42
CA ILE A 14 18.70 -33.63 -10.66
C ILE A 14 17.33 -32.96 -10.72
N PHE A 15 16.56 -33.11 -9.65
CA PHE A 15 15.35 -32.34 -9.42
C PHE A 15 15.77 -30.92 -9.08
N LEU A 16 16.15 -30.15 -10.11
CA LEU A 16 16.27 -28.70 -10.01
C LEU A 16 14.84 -28.15 -10.01
N PHE A 17 14.14 -28.31 -8.89
CA PHE A 17 12.99 -27.47 -8.57
C PHE A 17 13.55 -26.06 -8.43
N VAL A 18 13.57 -25.31 -9.53
CA VAL A 18 13.62 -23.86 -9.47
C VAL A 18 12.39 -23.48 -8.66
N LEU A 19 12.61 -23.14 -7.39
CA LEU A 19 11.71 -22.34 -6.60
C LEU A 19 11.54 -21.02 -7.35
N ALA A 20 10.66 -21.01 -8.36
CA ALA A 20 9.96 -19.81 -8.77
C ALA A 20 9.04 -19.46 -7.60
N GLY A 21 9.66 -19.03 -6.49
CA GLY A 21 8.94 -18.38 -5.42
C GLY A 21 8.24 -17.20 -6.06
N CYS A 22 6.93 -17.10 -5.86
CA CYS A 22 6.22 -15.85 -6.05
C CYS A 22 6.89 -14.83 -5.12
N GLY A 23 7.94 -14.16 -5.62
CA GLY A 23 8.66 -13.14 -4.89
C GLY A 23 7.72 -11.96 -4.74
N SER A 24 7.57 -11.46 -3.52
CA SER A 24 6.94 -10.16 -3.29
C SER A 24 7.59 -9.11 -4.20
N PRO A 25 6.82 -8.12 -4.70
CA PRO A 25 7.39 -7.06 -5.51
C PRO A 25 8.53 -6.36 -4.77
N THR A 26 9.56 -5.96 -5.52
CA THR A 26 10.74 -5.23 -5.04
C THR A 26 10.90 -3.96 -5.87
N LEU A 27 11.67 -2.97 -5.41
CA LEU A 27 11.94 -1.76 -6.20
C LEU A 27 12.45 -2.05 -7.62
N ARG A 28 13.24 -3.13 -7.80
CA ARG A 28 13.78 -3.50 -9.10
C ARG A 28 12.80 -4.25 -10.00
N SER A 29 11.77 -4.87 -9.42
CA SER A 29 10.71 -5.58 -10.14
C SER A 29 9.39 -4.80 -10.21
N ALA A 30 9.35 -3.59 -9.65
CA ALA A 30 8.20 -2.71 -9.67
C ALA A 30 7.98 -2.15 -11.08
N GLY A 31 6.97 -2.69 -11.77
CA GLY A 31 6.63 -2.25 -13.12
C GLY A 31 7.59 -2.75 -14.19
N SER A 32 7.04 -3.06 -15.36
CA SER A 32 7.85 -3.37 -16.55
C SER A 32 7.29 -2.84 -17.86
N GLN A 33 6.06 -2.29 -17.85
CA GLN A 33 5.35 -1.93 -19.07
C GLN A 33 5.41 -0.43 -19.35
N THR A 34 5.14 0.39 -18.33
CA THR A 34 5.03 1.84 -18.49
C THR A 34 6.04 2.53 -17.61
N ASN A 35 7.04 3.18 -18.22
CA ASN A 35 8.01 4.00 -17.49
C ASN A 35 7.43 5.38 -17.21
N VAL A 36 7.47 5.79 -15.94
CA VAL A 36 7.11 7.14 -15.51
C VAL A 36 8.30 7.78 -14.80
N ALA A 37 8.39 9.11 -14.88
CA ALA A 37 9.43 9.89 -14.21
C ALA A 37 8.77 10.95 -13.33
N PRO A 38 8.43 10.63 -12.06
CA PRO A 38 7.91 11.61 -11.12
C PRO A 38 8.89 12.77 -10.93
N ALA A 39 8.35 13.96 -10.67
CA ALA A 39 9.18 15.10 -10.32
C ALA A 39 9.89 14.83 -8.98
N LEU A 40 11.18 15.15 -8.94
CA LEU A 40 12.04 15.04 -7.77
C LEU A 40 12.59 16.44 -7.46
N TRP A 41 12.35 16.92 -6.24
CA TRP A 41 12.88 18.18 -5.75
C TRP A 41 14.07 17.89 -4.84
N GLN A 42 15.17 18.63 -5.04
CA GLN A 42 16.33 18.59 -4.16
C GLN A 42 16.41 19.91 -3.39
N VAL A 43 16.58 19.81 -2.07
CA VAL A 43 16.88 20.94 -1.20
C VAL A 43 18.24 20.69 -0.55
N THR A 44 19.19 21.58 -0.80
CA THR A 44 20.55 21.48 -0.27
C THR A 44 20.77 22.54 0.80
N SER A 45 21.29 22.13 1.95
CA SER A 45 21.69 23.02 3.04
C SER A 45 23.00 22.54 3.67
N GLY A 46 24.08 23.29 3.46
CA GLY A 46 25.41 22.91 3.93
C GLY A 46 25.88 21.57 3.34
N ALA A 47 26.05 20.57 4.19
CA ALA A 47 26.45 19.21 3.80
C ALA A 47 25.27 18.22 3.71
N SER A 48 24.03 18.71 3.81
CA SER A 48 22.82 17.89 3.77
C SER A 48 22.04 18.12 2.49
N ASP A 49 21.64 17.02 1.85
CA ASP A 49 20.69 17.00 0.74
C ASP A 49 19.39 16.31 1.20
N VAL A 50 18.26 16.96 0.93
CA VAL A 50 16.93 16.38 1.11
C VAL A 50 16.29 16.25 -0.26
N TYR A 51 15.83 15.04 -0.58
CA TYR A 51 15.10 14.76 -1.80
C TYR A 51 13.63 14.51 -1.46
N LEU A 52 12.73 15.21 -2.14
CA LEU A 52 11.28 15.09 -1.99
C LEU A 52 10.68 14.70 -3.33
N PHE A 53 9.77 13.74 -3.33
CA PHE A 53 8.90 13.45 -4.46
C PHE A 53 7.54 12.94 -3.96
N GLY A 54 6.50 13.07 -4.77
CA GLY A 54 5.18 12.56 -4.44
C GLY A 54 5.09 11.04 -4.62
N SER A 55 4.43 10.36 -3.69
CA SER A 55 4.19 8.92 -3.72
C SER A 55 2.71 8.60 -4.00
N PHE A 56 2.47 7.34 -4.39
CA PHE A 56 1.14 6.74 -4.37
C PHE A 56 1.20 5.47 -3.54
N HIS A 57 0.32 5.36 -2.55
CA HIS A 57 0.22 4.19 -1.66
C HIS A 57 -0.16 2.90 -2.39
N SER A 58 -0.77 3.00 -3.56
CA SER A 58 -1.17 1.85 -4.37
C SER A 58 -0.92 2.16 -5.84
N LEU A 59 -0.36 1.20 -6.55
CA LEU A 59 -0.09 1.31 -7.98
C LEU A 59 -0.51 0.01 -8.68
N PRO A 60 -0.80 0.05 -9.98
CA PRO A 60 -0.86 -1.17 -10.76
C PRO A 60 0.56 -1.72 -10.97
N SER A 61 0.68 -3.04 -11.07
CA SER A 61 1.96 -3.74 -11.21
C SER A 61 2.72 -3.42 -12.51
N SER A 62 2.09 -2.71 -13.45
CA SER A 62 2.65 -2.35 -14.75
C SER A 62 3.49 -1.07 -14.76
N ILE A 63 3.35 -0.21 -13.73
CA ILE A 63 3.99 1.12 -13.66
C ILE A 63 5.38 1.01 -13.06
N LYS A 64 6.37 1.40 -13.85
CA LYS A 64 7.78 1.48 -13.45
C LYS A 64 8.15 2.93 -13.15
N TRP A 65 8.33 3.22 -11.87
CA TRP A 65 8.66 4.56 -11.36
C TRP A 65 10.07 4.65 -10.77
N TYR A 66 10.65 3.52 -10.35
CA TYR A 66 11.97 3.50 -9.71
C TYR A 66 13.11 3.41 -10.74
N GLY A 67 13.95 4.43 -10.78
CA GLY A 67 15.09 4.54 -11.70
C GLY A 67 15.63 5.97 -11.77
N GLY A 68 16.75 6.16 -12.48
CA GLY A 68 17.34 7.48 -12.71
C GLY A 68 17.55 8.28 -11.42
N PRO A 69 17.22 9.58 -11.40
CA PRO A 69 17.45 10.44 -10.22
C PRO A 69 16.81 9.93 -8.92
N ILE A 70 15.64 9.28 -8.99
CA ILE A 70 14.98 8.71 -7.79
C ILE A 70 15.79 7.56 -7.23
N ALA A 71 16.27 6.66 -8.10
CA ALA A 71 17.12 5.56 -7.66
C ALA A 71 18.45 6.09 -7.11
N ASP A 72 19.08 7.04 -7.81
CA ASP A 72 20.35 7.63 -7.36
C ASP A 72 20.21 8.30 -5.98
N ALA A 73 19.14 9.08 -5.77
CA ALA A 73 18.85 9.72 -4.49
C ALA A 73 18.59 8.70 -3.38
N PHE A 74 17.74 7.69 -3.62
CA PHE A 74 17.41 6.68 -2.61
C PHE A 74 18.61 5.78 -2.26
N GLU A 75 19.43 5.42 -3.24
CA GLU A 75 20.64 4.62 -3.02
C GLU A 75 21.73 5.38 -2.26
N ALA A 76 21.78 6.71 -2.36
CA ALA A 76 22.70 7.57 -1.62
C ALA A 76 22.18 8.02 -0.24
N ALA A 77 20.87 7.90 0.00
CA ALA A 77 20.24 8.36 1.24
C ALA A 77 20.61 7.48 2.45
N SER A 78 20.71 8.13 3.62
CA SER A 78 20.91 7.46 4.91
C SER A 78 19.63 7.33 5.74
N GLU A 79 18.56 8.01 5.31
CA GLU A 79 17.27 8.08 5.99
C GLU A 79 16.14 8.19 4.97
N LEU A 80 15.06 7.42 5.20
CA LEU A 80 13.78 7.58 4.52
C LEU A 80 12.81 8.28 5.47
N VAL A 81 12.18 9.35 4.98
CA VAL A 81 11.12 10.04 5.71
C VAL A 81 9.80 9.78 4.97
N VAL A 82 8.81 9.26 5.69
CA VAL A 82 7.44 9.01 5.20
C VAL A 82 6.44 9.79 6.05
N GLU A 83 5.16 9.77 5.68
CA GLU A 83 4.10 10.45 6.42
C GLU A 83 4.05 9.96 7.87
N SER A 84 3.89 8.65 8.08
CA SER A 84 3.86 8.05 9.42
C SER A 84 4.74 6.82 9.54
N VAL A 85 5.39 6.68 10.70
CA VAL A 85 6.10 5.47 11.12
C VAL A 85 5.75 5.23 12.57
N ASP A 86 5.14 4.09 12.85
CA ASP A 86 4.70 3.76 14.20
C ASP A 86 5.52 2.60 14.78
N SER A 87 5.83 2.71 16.06
CA SER A 87 6.15 1.54 16.88
C SER A 87 4.96 0.57 16.93
N PRO A 88 5.16 -0.71 17.28
CA PRO A 88 4.06 -1.65 17.43
C PRO A 88 2.96 -1.18 18.39
N GLU A 89 3.32 -0.41 19.42
CA GLU A 89 2.36 0.17 20.36
C GLU A 89 1.52 1.29 19.72
N GLU A 90 2.18 2.21 19.01
CA GLU A 90 1.52 3.30 18.30
C GLU A 90 0.59 2.77 17.21
N ALA A 91 1.02 1.77 16.45
CA ALA A 91 0.19 1.12 15.43
C ALA A 91 -1.07 0.48 16.04
N ARG A 92 -0.94 -0.17 17.21
CA ARG A 92 -2.08 -0.71 17.95
C ARG A 92 -3.02 0.40 18.41
N ASN A 93 -2.48 1.51 18.92
CA ASN A 93 -3.29 2.63 19.39
C ASN A 93 -4.04 3.30 18.22
N ALA A 94 -3.40 3.43 17.05
CA ALA A 94 -4.03 3.91 15.83
C ALA A 94 -5.19 3.01 15.38
N LEU A 95 -5.04 1.68 15.47
CA LEU A 95 -6.13 0.74 15.16
C LEU A 95 -7.33 0.91 16.10
N LEU A 96 -7.09 1.03 17.41
CA LEU A 96 -8.16 1.28 18.38
C LEU A 96 -8.87 2.62 18.13
N LEU A 97 -8.09 3.64 17.77
CA LEU A 97 -8.64 4.95 17.40
C LEU A 97 -9.52 4.85 16.16
N LEU A 98 -9.05 4.16 15.10
CA LEU A 98 -9.81 3.89 13.90
C LEU A 98 -11.13 3.18 14.23
N GLU A 99 -11.10 2.09 15.02
CA GLU A 99 -12.31 1.37 15.44
C GLU A 99 -13.30 2.27 16.17
N SER A 100 -12.80 3.20 16.99
CA SER A 100 -13.64 4.13 17.75
C SER A 100 -14.23 5.28 16.92
N LYS A 101 -13.58 5.65 15.80
CA LYS A 101 -13.93 6.84 14.99
C LYS A 101 -14.50 6.52 13.61
N ALA A 102 -14.36 5.29 13.13
CA ALA A 102 -14.82 4.88 11.80
C ALA A 102 -16.35 4.77 11.69
N LEU A 103 -17.06 4.64 12.82
CA LEU A 103 -18.51 4.47 12.84
C LEU A 103 -19.25 5.77 13.21
N LEU A 104 -20.45 5.92 12.68
CA LEU A 104 -21.38 6.98 13.08
C LEU A 104 -21.75 6.83 14.56
N PRO A 105 -21.82 7.96 15.31
CA PRO A 105 -22.16 7.95 16.73
C PRO A 105 -23.62 7.54 16.96
N ASP A 106 -23.94 7.19 18.21
CA ASP A 106 -25.31 6.96 18.72
C ASP A 106 -26.14 5.92 17.94
N GLY A 107 -25.49 5.01 17.22
CA GLY A 107 -26.17 3.99 16.43
C GLY A 107 -26.81 4.50 15.12
N LYS A 108 -26.60 5.76 14.77
CA LYS A 108 -27.17 6.40 13.59
C LYS A 108 -26.73 5.78 12.27
N THR A 109 -27.51 5.96 11.22
CA THR A 109 -27.15 5.47 9.88
C THR A 109 -27.05 6.60 8.88
N LEU A 110 -26.31 6.37 7.78
CA LEU A 110 -26.04 7.42 6.79
C LEU A 110 -27.27 8.01 6.13
N ASP A 111 -28.38 7.27 6.04
CA ASP A 111 -29.68 7.77 5.56
C ASP A 111 -30.28 8.88 6.46
N GLU A 112 -29.73 9.11 7.65
CA GLU A 112 -30.04 10.28 8.48
C GLU A 112 -29.19 11.52 8.11
N TYR A 113 -28.16 11.37 7.29
CA TYR A 113 -27.17 12.39 6.95
C TYR A 113 -27.15 12.79 5.47
N VAL A 114 -27.69 11.95 4.58
CA VAL A 114 -27.79 12.20 3.14
C VAL A 114 -29.22 11.99 2.66
N ASP A 115 -29.58 12.54 1.51
CA ASP A 115 -30.89 12.29 0.89
C ASP A 115 -31.03 10.85 0.35
N GLU A 116 -32.27 10.46 0.05
CA GLU A 116 -32.62 9.11 -0.40
C GLU A 116 -31.92 8.72 -1.72
N GLU A 117 -31.73 9.70 -2.63
CA GLU A 117 -31.05 9.51 -3.90
C GLU A 117 -29.58 9.15 -3.66
N THR A 118 -28.87 9.98 -2.88
CA THR A 118 -27.47 9.75 -2.50
C THR A 118 -27.30 8.42 -1.76
N PHE A 119 -28.19 8.11 -0.82
CA PHE A 119 -28.12 6.85 -0.09
C PHE A 119 -28.29 5.65 -1.02
N THR A 120 -29.20 5.73 -2.00
CA THR A 120 -29.42 4.67 -3.00
C THR A 120 -28.17 4.48 -3.86
N GLU A 121 -27.58 5.55 -4.38
CA GLU A 121 -26.34 5.48 -5.18
C GLU A 121 -25.17 4.89 -4.38
N LEU A 122 -25.04 5.24 -3.09
CA LEU A 122 -24.04 4.66 -2.20
C LEU A 122 -24.23 3.16 -2.01
N MET A 123 -25.47 2.69 -1.84
CA MET A 123 -25.75 1.26 -1.68
C MET A 123 -25.48 0.46 -2.97
N GLU A 124 -25.83 1.01 -4.14
CA GLU A 124 -25.52 0.36 -5.42
C GLU A 124 -24.02 0.27 -5.67
N SER A 125 -23.28 1.32 -5.31
CA SER A 125 -21.82 1.35 -5.43
C SER A 125 -21.16 0.38 -4.45
N ALA A 126 -21.69 0.28 -3.23
CA ALA A 126 -21.25 -0.69 -2.23
C ALA A 126 -21.41 -2.14 -2.72
N ASP A 127 -22.54 -2.47 -3.34
CA ASP A 127 -22.81 -3.81 -3.87
C ASP A 127 -21.80 -4.21 -4.96
N LYS A 128 -21.51 -3.30 -5.89
CA LYS A 128 -20.47 -3.50 -6.93
C LYS A 128 -19.08 -3.75 -6.34
N LEU A 129 -18.79 -3.19 -5.18
CA LEU A 129 -17.53 -3.35 -4.46
C LEU A 129 -17.54 -4.54 -3.47
N GLY A 130 -18.65 -5.26 -3.35
CA GLY A 130 -18.78 -6.37 -2.39
C GLY A 130 -18.80 -5.92 -0.93
N LEU A 131 -19.11 -4.65 -0.67
CA LEU A 131 -19.20 -4.08 0.67
C LEU A 131 -20.56 -4.38 1.30
N SER A 132 -20.58 -4.79 2.57
CA SER A 132 -21.85 -5.07 3.24
C SER A 132 -22.63 -3.79 3.51
N ARG A 133 -23.94 -3.82 3.25
CA ARG A 133 -24.86 -2.71 3.54
C ARG A 133 -24.74 -2.19 4.97
N TRP A 134 -24.68 -3.10 5.95
CA TRP A 134 -24.51 -2.72 7.36
C TRP A 134 -23.22 -1.91 7.59
N ARG A 135 -22.09 -2.35 7.00
CA ARG A 135 -20.82 -1.65 7.14
C ARG A 135 -20.93 -0.26 6.53
N VAL A 136 -21.49 -0.16 5.33
CA VAL A 136 -21.62 1.14 4.67
C VAL A 136 -22.54 2.07 5.46
N SER A 137 -23.75 1.64 5.80
CA SER A 137 -24.72 2.47 6.53
C SER A 137 -24.24 2.94 7.90
N ARG A 138 -23.32 2.22 8.56
CA ARG A 138 -22.81 2.56 9.90
C ARG A 138 -21.50 3.34 9.88
N SER A 139 -20.82 3.46 8.75
CA SER A 139 -19.52 4.12 8.68
C SER A 139 -19.65 5.64 8.54
N GLN A 140 -18.66 6.36 9.07
CA GLN A 140 -18.54 7.79 8.81
C GLN A 140 -18.14 8.07 7.36
N PRO A 141 -18.54 9.22 6.78
CA PRO A 141 -18.24 9.58 5.40
C PRO A 141 -16.76 9.55 5.04
N TRP A 142 -15.88 10.07 5.91
CA TRP A 142 -14.43 10.08 5.66
C TRP A 142 -13.88 8.65 5.48
N PHE A 143 -14.35 7.71 6.30
CA PHE A 143 -13.90 6.33 6.29
C PHE A 143 -14.46 5.59 5.07
N LEU A 144 -15.70 5.87 4.70
CA LEU A 144 -16.28 5.34 3.46
C LEU A 144 -15.55 5.78 2.22
N SER A 145 -15.15 7.05 2.12
CA SER A 145 -14.38 7.54 0.99
C SER A 145 -13.08 6.77 0.81
N ILE A 146 -12.37 6.48 1.92
CA ILE A 146 -11.15 5.66 1.90
C ILE A 146 -11.48 4.23 1.47
N MET A 147 -12.48 3.60 2.07
CA MET A 147 -12.88 2.24 1.73
C MET A 147 -13.26 2.08 0.26
N PHE A 148 -14.11 2.96 -0.26
CA PHE A 148 -14.56 2.91 -1.66
C PHE A 148 -13.39 3.11 -2.63
N ALA A 149 -12.47 4.02 -2.31
CA ALA A 149 -11.26 4.21 -3.10
C ALA A 149 -10.39 2.94 -3.12
N TYR A 150 -10.13 2.33 -1.96
CA TYR A 150 -9.31 1.11 -1.88
C TYR A 150 -9.94 -0.09 -2.57
N GLU A 151 -11.22 -0.36 -2.34
CA GLU A 151 -11.91 -1.49 -2.99
C GLU A 151 -12.03 -1.26 -4.50
N GLY A 152 -12.33 -0.03 -4.92
CA GLY A 152 -12.40 0.34 -6.33
C GLY A 152 -11.05 0.17 -7.05
N MET A 153 -9.95 0.60 -6.41
CA MET A 153 -8.59 0.39 -6.92
C MET A 153 -8.24 -1.10 -7.02
N SER A 154 -8.59 -1.88 -6.00
CA SER A 154 -8.31 -3.32 -5.95
C SER A 154 -8.97 -4.08 -7.11
N GLN A 155 -10.24 -3.75 -7.42
CA GLN A 155 -11.00 -4.35 -8.53
C GLN A 155 -10.32 -4.15 -9.91
N VAL A 156 -9.53 -3.09 -10.07
CA VAL A 156 -8.84 -2.77 -11.34
C VAL A 156 -7.34 -3.07 -11.31
N GLY A 157 -6.87 -3.85 -10.33
CA GLY A 157 -5.48 -4.31 -10.25
C GLY A 157 -4.50 -3.28 -9.70
N ILE A 158 -4.98 -2.26 -8.98
CA ILE A 158 -4.16 -1.28 -8.27
C ILE A 158 -4.10 -1.72 -6.80
N HIS A 159 -2.91 -2.09 -6.33
CA HIS A 159 -2.76 -2.68 -5.00
C HIS A 159 -1.63 -2.03 -4.19
N LYS A 160 -1.75 -2.10 -2.86
CA LYS A 160 -0.82 -1.49 -1.89
C LYS A 160 0.59 -2.07 -2.02
N GLU A 161 0.74 -3.37 -2.28
CA GLU A 161 2.06 -4.01 -2.38
C GLU A 161 2.92 -3.48 -3.53
N TYR A 162 2.33 -2.86 -4.54
CA TYR A 162 3.05 -2.19 -5.63
C TYR A 162 3.24 -0.69 -5.39
N GLY A 163 2.67 -0.16 -4.30
CA GLY A 163 2.76 1.23 -3.90
C GLY A 163 4.20 1.67 -3.66
N VAL A 164 4.45 2.96 -3.90
CA VAL A 164 5.78 3.57 -3.75
C VAL A 164 6.28 3.41 -2.32
N ASP A 165 5.45 3.75 -1.33
CA ASP A 165 5.81 3.74 0.09
C ASP A 165 6.15 2.32 0.54
N SER A 166 5.30 1.34 0.21
CA SER A 166 5.49 -0.07 0.60
C SER A 166 6.83 -0.62 0.11
N LEU A 167 7.23 -0.29 -1.12
CA LEU A 167 8.48 -0.78 -1.70
C LEU A 167 9.72 -0.06 -1.14
N LEU A 168 9.62 1.25 -0.88
CA LEU A 168 10.69 2.01 -0.25
C LEU A 168 10.90 1.59 1.20
N GLU A 169 9.84 1.52 2.00
CA GLU A 169 9.89 1.11 3.40
C GLU A 169 10.41 -0.33 3.54
N GLN A 170 9.91 -1.26 2.73
CA GLN A 170 10.42 -2.63 2.72
C GLN A 170 11.92 -2.67 2.43
N THR A 171 12.38 -1.92 1.43
CA THR A 171 13.79 -1.88 1.05
C THR A 171 14.63 -1.18 2.12
N ALA A 172 14.14 -0.09 2.70
CA ALA A 172 14.77 0.64 3.79
C ALA A 172 14.96 -0.25 5.03
N ALA A 173 13.92 -1.00 5.41
CA ALA A 173 13.97 -1.95 6.51
C ALA A 173 14.99 -3.07 6.26
N GLN A 174 15.02 -3.63 5.04
CA GLN A 174 16.02 -4.64 4.64
C GLN A 174 17.46 -4.10 4.73
N ARG A 175 17.66 -2.82 4.40
CA ARG A 175 18.95 -2.12 4.48
C ARG A 175 19.30 -1.63 5.88
N ARG A 176 18.39 -1.77 6.85
CA ARG A 176 18.48 -1.12 8.18
C ARG A 176 18.71 0.38 8.08
N MET A 177 18.15 0.99 7.04
CA MET A 177 18.12 2.43 6.90
C MET A 177 17.20 3.02 7.97
N LYS A 178 17.52 4.22 8.48
CA LYS A 178 16.62 4.92 9.40
C LYS A 178 15.33 5.27 8.65
N ILE A 179 14.18 4.99 9.25
CA ILE A 179 12.87 5.41 8.74
C ILE A 179 12.24 6.32 9.79
N SER A 180 11.82 7.52 9.40
CA SER A 180 11.18 8.50 10.27
C SER A 180 9.82 8.91 9.71
N GLY A 181 8.86 9.20 10.59
CA GLY A 181 7.56 9.77 10.24
C GLY A 181 7.56 11.30 10.39
N LEU A 182 6.74 11.98 9.59
CA LEU A 182 6.39 13.39 9.79
C LEU A 182 5.30 13.57 10.85
N GLU A 183 4.47 12.54 11.04
CA GLU A 183 3.38 12.44 12.01
C GLU A 183 3.24 11.00 12.53
N THR A 184 2.41 10.81 13.55
CA THR A 184 1.95 9.49 14.01
C THR A 184 0.70 9.06 13.24
N ALA A 185 0.43 7.76 13.12
CA ALA A 185 -0.84 7.34 12.51
C ALA A 185 -2.06 7.82 13.30
N ALA A 186 -1.92 8.04 14.61
CA ALA A 186 -2.99 8.60 15.42
C ALA A 186 -3.33 10.05 15.01
N GLU A 187 -2.32 10.89 14.77
CA GLU A 187 -2.50 12.27 14.29
C GLU A 187 -3.12 12.31 12.89
N ALA A 188 -2.65 11.44 11.98
CA ALA A 188 -3.21 11.32 10.63
C ALA A 188 -4.70 10.91 10.67
N LEU A 189 -5.02 9.88 11.47
CA LEU A 189 -6.39 9.40 11.65
C LEU A 189 -7.29 10.45 12.30
N ASP A 190 -6.80 11.15 13.33
CA ASP A 190 -7.56 12.22 13.99
C ASP A 190 -7.88 13.36 13.02
N THR A 191 -6.92 13.72 12.17
CA THR A 191 -7.12 14.74 11.13
C THR A 191 -8.24 14.32 10.18
N LEU A 192 -8.21 13.08 9.68
CA LEU A 192 -9.26 12.55 8.79
C LEU A 192 -10.62 12.44 9.49
N ALA A 193 -10.64 11.96 10.73
CA ALA A 193 -11.87 11.78 11.51
C ALA A 193 -12.46 13.09 12.05
N SER A 194 -11.71 14.20 12.00
CA SER A 194 -12.20 15.52 12.37
C SER A 194 -13.04 16.21 11.29
N GLN A 195 -13.12 15.61 10.09
CA GLN A 195 -13.93 16.14 9.00
C GLN A 195 -15.41 16.24 9.42
N PRO A 196 -16.11 17.34 9.10
CA PRO A 196 -17.48 17.54 9.53
C PRO A 196 -18.41 16.49 8.91
N LEU A 197 -19.37 16.01 9.69
CA LEU A 197 -20.42 15.08 9.22
C LEU A 197 -21.49 15.76 8.34
N LYS A 198 -21.45 17.09 8.19
CA LYS A 198 -22.37 17.80 7.29
C LYS A 198 -21.87 17.60 5.86
N ILE A 199 -22.64 16.83 5.10
CA ILE A 199 -22.52 16.67 3.66
C ILE A 199 -23.50 17.63 2.99
#